data_AF-A0A1Y0IW28-F1
#
_entry.id   AF-A0A1Y0IW28-F1
#
_cell.length_a   1.000
_cell.length_b   1.000
_cell.length_c   1.000
_cell.angle_alpha   90.00
_cell.angle_beta   90.00
_cell.angle_gamma   90.00
#
_symmetry.space_group_name_H-M   'P 1'
#
loop_
_entity.id
_entity.type
_entity.pdbx_description
1 polymer ?
#
loop_
_entity_poly.entity_id
_entity_poly.type
_entity_poly.pdbx_seq_one_letter_code
_entity_poly.pdbx_strand_id
1 'polypeptide(L)'
;MGGQGYRVVKGTDNYGHSFGGTSWDTPVCPNCNINMHLIFTFDLSDPRFQQFHHHSSLDSIPLLSCLNCSSYWSRQVFELAPTSRSVSIVKQFDEEKWICEEEDRLPSPLPFSNMMLVELEENDLVLKGSDTDHAFDAFGSEYVCRVLGEPLFAVDPIQKKCDGCNQEMEYLATVCSEDYDSVGLVKEDFSFQIGESYIYFHFCKICNVLETETQST
;
A
#
# COMPACT_ATOMS: atom_id res chain seq x y z
N MET A 1 -4.90 -7.89 -21.48
CA MET A 1 -3.86 -6.86 -21.70
C MET A 1 -3.65 -6.23 -20.35
N GLY A 2 -2.48 -6.43 -19.73
CA GLY A 2 -2.20 -5.86 -18.41
C GLY A 2 -2.25 -4.35 -18.50
N GLY A 3 -2.88 -3.70 -17.52
CA GLY A 3 -2.95 -2.25 -17.45
C GLY A 3 -1.56 -1.63 -17.29
N GLN A 4 -1.42 -0.35 -17.62
CA GLN A 4 -0.19 0.40 -17.35
C GLN A 4 -0.03 0.60 -15.83
N GLY A 5 1.13 0.26 -15.29
CA GLY A 5 1.49 0.47 -13.89
C GLY A 5 2.42 1.67 -13.71
N TYR A 6 2.56 2.13 -12.46
CA TYR A 6 3.33 3.32 -12.13
C TYR A 6 4.20 3.12 -10.87
N ARG A 7 5.38 3.72 -10.86
CA ARG A 7 6.18 4.00 -9.67
C ARG A 7 5.57 5.18 -8.92
N VAL A 8 5.55 5.11 -7.59
CA VAL A 8 5.14 6.22 -6.72
C VAL A 8 6.41 6.84 -6.12
N VAL A 9 6.73 8.06 -6.53
CA VAL A 9 7.97 8.75 -6.14
C VAL A 9 7.68 10.11 -5.53
N LYS A 10 8.54 10.58 -4.63
CA LYS A 10 8.39 11.90 -4.01
C LYS A 10 8.42 12.99 -5.08
N GLY A 11 7.42 13.86 -5.09
CA GLY A 11 7.27 14.86 -6.12
C GLY A 11 5.93 15.58 -6.07
N THR A 12 5.68 16.43 -7.06
CA THR A 12 4.38 17.09 -7.22
C THR A 12 3.74 16.61 -8.50
N ASP A 13 2.50 16.13 -8.39
CA ASP A 13 1.65 15.76 -9.52
C ASP A 13 0.51 16.80 -9.67
N ASN A 14 -0.27 16.69 -10.74
CA ASN A 14 -1.51 17.46 -10.88
C ASN A 14 -2.62 16.97 -9.92
N TYR A 15 -2.41 15.81 -9.29
CA TYR A 15 -3.35 15.13 -8.41
C TYR A 15 -2.77 14.98 -7.01
N GLY A 16 -3.63 14.97 -6.00
CA GLY A 16 -3.25 15.03 -4.58
C GLY A 16 -2.79 13.70 -3.98
N HIS A 17 -1.85 13.00 -4.61
CA HIS A 17 -1.28 11.76 -4.08
C HIS A 17 -0.31 12.07 -2.92
N SER A 18 -0.33 11.25 -1.87
CA SER A 18 0.52 11.49 -0.69
C SER A 18 1.06 10.22 -0.05
N PHE A 19 2.23 10.34 0.57
CA PHE A 19 2.73 9.42 1.59
C PHE A 19 2.42 9.98 2.97
N GLY A 20 2.02 9.12 3.91
CA GLY A 20 1.75 9.50 5.29
C GLY A 20 0.64 10.52 5.47
N GLY A 21 0.74 11.26 6.58
CA GLY A 21 -0.20 12.32 6.93
C GLY A 21 -1.46 11.82 7.64
N THR A 22 -2.51 12.64 7.59
CA THR A 22 -3.75 12.47 8.37
C THR A 22 -4.99 12.74 7.53
N SER A 23 -4.91 12.50 6.22
CA SER A 23 -6.02 12.70 5.28
C SER A 23 -7.19 11.75 5.54
N TRP A 24 -6.92 10.62 6.20
CA TRP A 24 -7.88 9.61 6.65
C TRP A 24 -7.69 9.29 8.13
N ASP A 25 -8.80 9.09 8.84
CA ASP A 25 -8.81 8.60 10.22
C ASP A 25 -8.63 7.08 10.23
N THR A 26 -7.45 6.65 10.71
CA THR A 26 -7.04 5.25 10.75
C THR A 26 -7.44 4.60 12.09
N PRO A 27 -7.86 3.33 12.10
CA PRO A 27 -8.26 2.65 13.32
C PRO A 27 -7.05 2.39 14.24
N VAL A 28 -7.32 2.18 15.52
CA VAL A 28 -6.32 1.70 16.49
C VAL A 28 -6.08 0.20 16.27
N CYS A 29 -4.82 -0.21 16.16
CA CYS A 29 -4.47 -1.61 16.08
C CYS A 29 -4.75 -2.32 17.42
N PRO A 30 -5.51 -3.43 17.46
CA PRO A 30 -5.83 -4.17 18.67
C PRO A 30 -4.64 -4.88 19.30
N ASN A 31 -3.53 -5.10 18.57
CA ASN A 31 -2.32 -5.70 19.14
C ASN A 31 -1.44 -4.66 19.85
N CYS A 32 -0.93 -3.66 19.11
CA CYS A 32 0.00 -2.67 19.69
C CYS A 32 -0.67 -1.42 20.29
N ASN A 33 -1.99 -1.27 20.13
CA ASN A 33 -2.78 -0.13 20.65
C ASN A 33 -2.31 1.25 20.15
N ILE A 34 -1.77 1.30 18.94
CA ILE A 34 -1.37 2.53 18.22
C ILE A 34 -2.26 2.66 16.97
N ASN A 35 -2.56 3.89 16.54
CA ASN A 35 -3.21 4.13 15.25
C ASN A 35 -2.42 3.47 14.12
N MET A 36 -3.12 2.74 13.25
CA MET A 36 -2.50 2.13 12.08
C MET A 36 -1.88 3.19 11.17
N HIS A 37 -0.85 2.82 10.43
CA HIS A 37 -0.13 3.76 9.59
C HIS A 37 -0.90 3.94 8.28
N LEU A 38 -1.31 5.18 8.01
CA LEU A 38 -1.67 5.59 6.66
C LEU A 38 -0.39 5.70 5.84
N ILE A 39 -0.17 4.77 4.92
CA ILE A 39 1.06 4.67 4.14
C ILE A 39 0.97 5.57 2.91
N PHE A 40 -0.02 5.35 2.06
CA PHE A 40 -0.28 6.18 0.88
C PHE A 40 -1.74 6.59 0.81
N THR A 41 -2.03 7.69 0.14
CA THR A 41 -3.39 8.06 -0.30
C THR A 41 -3.33 8.40 -1.78
N PHE A 42 -4.15 7.72 -2.58
CA PHE A 42 -4.25 7.99 -4.01
C PHE A 42 -5.52 8.77 -4.32
N ASP A 43 -5.36 9.90 -5.00
CA ASP A 43 -6.45 10.76 -5.47
C ASP A 43 -7.18 10.09 -6.65
N LEU A 44 -8.47 9.83 -6.50
CA LEU A 44 -9.28 9.22 -7.54
C LEU A 44 -9.73 10.22 -8.60
N SER A 45 -9.55 11.52 -8.44
CA SER A 45 -9.75 12.46 -9.55
C SER A 45 -8.72 12.26 -10.68
N ASP A 46 -7.62 11.54 -10.39
CA ASP A 46 -6.64 11.10 -11.37
C ASP A 46 -7.24 10.05 -12.34
N PRO A 47 -7.32 10.35 -13.65
CA PRO A 47 -7.88 9.44 -14.66
C PRO A 47 -7.20 8.07 -14.73
N ARG A 48 -5.95 7.95 -14.26
CA ARG A 48 -5.24 6.67 -14.18
C ARG A 48 -5.97 5.66 -13.30
N PHE A 49 -6.76 6.12 -12.32
CA PHE A 49 -7.55 5.28 -11.41
C PHE A 49 -9.01 5.09 -11.82
N GLN A 50 -9.39 5.43 -13.06
CA GLN A 50 -10.78 5.34 -13.55
C GLN A 50 -11.41 3.95 -13.34
N GLN A 51 -10.63 2.87 -13.30
CA GLN A 51 -11.13 1.51 -13.08
C GLN A 51 -11.79 1.33 -11.70
N PHE A 52 -11.38 2.13 -10.71
CA PHE A 52 -11.91 2.12 -9.35
C PHE A 52 -13.13 3.04 -9.16
N HIS A 53 -13.51 3.81 -10.19
CA HIS A 53 -14.70 4.66 -10.17
C HIS A 53 -15.93 3.79 -10.39
N HIS A 54 -16.53 3.26 -9.32
CA HIS A 54 -17.76 2.51 -9.46
C HIS A 54 -18.66 2.65 -8.24
N HIS A 55 -19.78 3.36 -8.40
CA HIS A 55 -20.84 3.59 -7.39
C HIS A 55 -20.42 4.17 -6.03
N SER A 56 -19.14 4.34 -5.75
CA SER A 56 -18.62 4.89 -4.50
C SER A 56 -18.47 6.41 -4.58
N SER A 57 -18.74 7.10 -3.47
CA SER A 57 -18.43 8.52 -3.28
C SER A 57 -16.98 8.73 -2.81
N LEU A 58 -16.08 7.80 -3.12
CA LEU A 58 -14.66 7.91 -2.78
C LEU A 58 -14.00 8.95 -3.68
N ASP A 59 -13.34 9.92 -3.06
CA ASP A 59 -12.47 10.89 -3.73
C ASP A 59 -11.00 10.44 -3.73
N SER A 60 -10.66 9.49 -2.86
CA SER A 60 -9.32 8.98 -2.67
C SER A 60 -9.35 7.58 -2.06
N ILE A 61 -8.29 6.79 -2.26
CA ILE A 61 -8.13 5.48 -1.62
C ILE A 61 -6.91 5.53 -0.68
N PRO A 62 -7.10 5.31 0.64
CA PRO A 62 -5.99 5.15 1.58
C PRO A 62 -5.41 3.73 1.47
N LEU A 63 -4.09 3.62 1.53
CA LEU A 63 -3.36 2.38 1.82
C LEU A 63 -2.90 2.45 3.27
N LEU A 64 -3.31 1.49 4.08
CA LEU A 64 -2.96 1.46 5.49
C LEU A 64 -2.62 0.06 5.98
N SER A 65 -1.74 -0.01 6.97
CA SER A 65 -1.44 -1.25 7.71
C SER A 65 -0.81 -0.93 9.06
N CYS A 66 -0.74 -1.90 9.96
CA CYS A 66 -0.07 -1.74 11.24
C CYS A 66 1.39 -2.21 11.17
N LEU A 67 2.28 -1.30 10.79
CA LEU A 67 3.70 -1.57 10.57
C LEU A 67 4.55 -1.78 11.85
N ASN A 68 4.01 -1.50 13.05
CA ASN A 68 4.75 -1.60 14.32
C ASN A 68 4.50 -2.91 15.09
N CYS A 69 3.88 -3.92 14.47
CA CYS A 69 3.59 -5.20 15.14
C CYS A 69 3.34 -6.32 14.11
N SER A 70 3.33 -7.57 14.55
CA SER A 70 3.12 -8.74 13.68
C SER A 70 1.79 -8.77 12.93
N SER A 71 0.83 -7.92 13.29
CA SER A 71 -0.48 -7.95 12.62
C SER A 71 -0.44 -7.65 11.12
N TYR A 72 0.60 -6.99 10.58
CA TYR A 72 0.72 -6.80 9.13
C TYR A 72 1.28 -8.02 8.41
N TRP A 73 1.86 -9.00 9.11
CA TRP A 73 2.35 -10.24 8.50
C TRP A 73 1.21 -11.12 7.98
N SER A 74 -0.01 -10.89 8.47
CA SER A 74 -1.21 -11.64 8.11
C SER A 74 -2.21 -10.77 7.36
N ARG A 75 -3.21 -11.42 6.76
CA ARG A 75 -4.33 -10.78 6.06
C ARG A 75 -5.04 -9.76 6.95
N GLN A 76 -5.28 -8.57 6.43
CA GLN A 76 -6.10 -7.54 7.08
C GLN A 76 -7.17 -7.04 6.13
N VAL A 77 -8.38 -6.78 6.65
CA VAL A 77 -9.53 -6.34 5.88
C VAL A 77 -10.11 -5.10 6.54
N PHE A 78 -10.25 -4.04 5.76
CA PHE A 78 -10.69 -2.73 6.20
C PHE A 78 -11.89 -2.26 5.39
N GLU A 79 -12.84 -1.62 6.04
CA GLU A 79 -13.94 -0.93 5.38
C GLU A 79 -13.67 0.58 5.39
N LEU A 80 -13.84 1.20 4.22
CA LEU A 80 -13.63 2.63 4.03
C LEU A 80 -14.99 3.35 4.08
N ALA A 81 -15.08 4.38 4.92
CA ALA A 81 -16.24 5.26 4.99
C ALA A 81 -15.92 6.60 4.30
N PRO A 82 -16.35 6.81 3.03
CA PRO A 82 -15.90 7.95 2.23
C PRO A 82 -16.34 9.30 2.80
N THR A 83 -17.56 9.37 3.33
CA THR A 83 -18.14 10.62 3.85
C THR A 83 -17.41 11.15 5.08
N SER A 84 -17.00 10.26 5.99
CA SER A 84 -16.27 10.62 7.21
C SER A 84 -14.76 10.56 7.04
N ARG A 85 -14.26 10.06 5.91
CA ARG A 85 -12.84 9.73 5.68
C ARG A 85 -12.24 8.91 6.82
N SER A 86 -12.97 7.90 7.27
CA SER A 86 -12.55 7.02 8.35
C SER A 86 -12.44 5.58 7.86
N VAL A 87 -11.56 4.81 8.50
CA VAL A 87 -11.34 3.41 8.20
C VAL A 87 -11.66 2.56 9.43
N SER A 88 -12.35 1.44 9.24
CA SER A 88 -12.66 0.47 10.29
C SER A 88 -12.03 -0.89 9.98
N ILE A 89 -11.66 -1.63 11.04
CA ILE A 89 -11.13 -3.00 10.91
C ILE A 89 -12.32 -3.95 10.80
N VAL A 90 -12.42 -4.67 9.69
CA VAL A 90 -13.39 -5.75 9.50
C VAL A 90 -12.79 -7.07 9.98
N LYS A 91 -11.55 -7.35 9.58
CA LYS A 91 -10.79 -8.53 9.99
C LYS A 91 -9.33 -8.19 10.16
N GLN A 92 -8.71 -8.78 11.16
CA GLN A 92 -7.28 -8.74 11.37
C GLN A 92 -6.89 -10.01 12.11
N PHE A 93 -5.91 -10.72 11.57
CA PHE A 93 -5.37 -11.92 12.17
C PHE A 93 -3.98 -11.62 12.71
N ASP A 94 -3.69 -12.08 13.93
CA ASP A 94 -2.37 -11.94 14.52
C ASP A 94 -2.19 -13.06 15.57
N GLU A 95 -1.51 -14.13 15.16
CA GLU A 95 -1.20 -15.26 16.04
C GLU A 95 0.03 -14.98 16.91
N GLU A 96 0.99 -14.23 16.37
CA GLU A 96 2.29 -13.96 16.99
C GLU A 96 2.18 -12.93 18.12
N LYS A 97 1.30 -11.92 17.97
CA LYS A 97 1.12 -10.81 18.91
C LYS A 97 2.43 -10.10 19.27
N TRP A 98 3.39 -10.14 18.35
CA TRP A 98 4.68 -9.47 18.52
C TRP A 98 4.49 -7.97 18.29
N ILE A 99 5.18 -7.16 19.07
CA ILE A 99 5.16 -5.69 18.98
C ILE A 99 6.61 -5.23 18.83
N CYS A 100 6.84 -4.34 17.88
CA CYS A 100 8.15 -3.76 17.63
C CYS A 100 8.66 -2.98 18.84
N GLU A 101 9.97 -3.05 19.08
CA GLU A 101 10.65 -2.34 20.16
C GLU A 101 10.53 -0.83 19.96
N GLU A 102 10.49 -0.06 21.05
CA GLU A 102 10.16 1.37 21.00
C GLU A 102 11.09 2.19 20.09
N GLU A 103 12.36 1.83 20.03
CA GLU A 103 13.38 2.51 19.22
C GLU A 103 13.25 2.27 17.72
N ASP A 104 12.64 1.15 17.32
CA ASP A 104 12.46 0.73 15.92
C ASP A 104 11.07 1.09 15.36
N ARG A 105 10.17 1.61 16.21
CA ARG A 105 8.80 1.94 15.80
C ARG A 105 8.79 3.10 14.81
N LEU A 106 8.07 2.89 13.71
CA LEU A 106 7.67 3.97 12.84
C LEU A 106 6.71 4.92 13.58
N PRO A 107 6.80 6.24 13.31
CA PRO A 107 5.89 7.20 13.91
C PRO A 107 4.48 7.00 13.39
N SER A 108 3.49 7.21 14.26
CA SER A 108 2.08 7.28 13.89
C SER A 108 1.54 8.67 14.27
N PRO A 109 1.14 9.51 13.29
CA PRO A 109 1.11 9.25 11.85
C PRO A 109 2.51 9.23 11.20
N LEU A 110 2.61 8.58 10.03
CA LEU A 110 3.78 8.69 9.15
C LEU A 110 3.93 10.12 8.62
N PRO A 111 5.16 10.59 8.35
CA PRO A 111 5.39 11.96 7.90
C PRO A 111 4.76 12.20 6.52
N PHE A 112 4.24 13.41 6.32
CA PHE A 112 3.61 13.78 5.06
C PHE A 112 4.62 14.16 3.97
N SER A 113 4.40 13.61 2.77
CA SER A 113 5.02 14.03 1.51
C SER A 113 4.03 13.99 0.36
N ASN A 114 4.16 14.93 -0.57
CA ASN A 114 3.50 14.81 -1.87
C ASN A 114 4.20 13.74 -2.70
N MET A 115 3.40 12.97 -3.41
CA MET A 115 3.87 11.92 -4.31
C MET A 115 3.40 12.20 -5.72
N MET A 116 4.16 11.71 -6.69
CA MET A 116 3.78 11.73 -8.10
C MET A 116 3.92 10.33 -8.68
N LEU A 117 3.18 10.09 -9.75
CA LEU A 117 3.18 8.79 -10.42
C LEU A 117 3.99 8.89 -11.73
N VAL A 118 5.02 8.06 -11.82
CA VAL A 118 5.88 7.92 -13.01
C VAL A 118 5.59 6.55 -13.62
N GLU A 119 5.50 6.47 -14.94
CA GLU A 119 5.28 5.19 -15.62
C GLU A 119 6.37 4.18 -15.24
N LEU A 120 5.98 2.90 -15.10
CA LEU A 120 6.96 1.83 -14.96
C LEU A 120 7.85 1.78 -16.20
N GLU A 121 9.14 1.69 -15.99
CA GLU A 121 10.14 1.49 -17.03
C GLU A 121 10.07 0.05 -17.55
N GLU A 122 10.65 -0.21 -18.73
CA GLU A 122 10.70 -1.58 -19.29
C GLU A 122 11.30 -2.59 -18.32
N ASN A 123 12.28 -2.18 -17.51
CA ASN A 123 12.94 -3.02 -16.52
C ASN A 123 12.08 -3.32 -15.28
N ASP A 124 11.02 -2.56 -15.02
CA ASP A 124 10.09 -2.85 -13.91
C ASP A 124 8.97 -3.83 -14.32
N LEU A 125 8.81 -4.05 -15.62
CA LEU A 125 7.72 -4.85 -16.17
C LEU A 125 8.00 -6.33 -15.94
N VAL A 126 7.01 -7.02 -15.37
CA VAL A 126 7.02 -8.48 -15.25
C VAL A 126 6.67 -9.07 -16.62
N LEU A 127 7.67 -9.22 -17.48
CA LEU A 127 7.50 -9.88 -18.77
C LEU A 127 7.45 -11.40 -18.56
N LYS A 128 6.55 -12.09 -19.27
CA LYS A 128 6.41 -13.55 -19.14
C LYS A 128 7.72 -14.24 -19.52
N GLY A 129 8.35 -14.91 -18.55
CA GLY A 129 9.59 -15.65 -18.73
C GLY A 129 10.85 -14.79 -18.76
N SER A 130 10.78 -13.51 -18.36
CA SER A 130 11.96 -12.71 -18.07
C SER A 130 12.39 -12.90 -16.62
N ASP A 131 13.66 -12.61 -16.39
CA ASP A 131 14.20 -12.34 -15.07
C ASP A 131 13.49 -11.11 -14.48
N THR A 132 13.02 -11.20 -13.24
CA THR A 132 12.38 -10.10 -12.49
C THR A 132 13.33 -9.44 -11.50
N ASP A 133 14.58 -9.90 -11.42
CA ASP A 133 15.58 -9.42 -10.46
C ASP A 133 15.75 -7.91 -10.56
N HIS A 134 15.82 -7.34 -11.76
CA HIS A 134 15.90 -5.88 -11.94
C HIS A 134 14.70 -5.11 -11.39
N ALA A 135 13.49 -5.68 -11.47
CA ALA A 135 12.30 -5.05 -10.93
C ALA A 135 12.29 -5.09 -9.40
N PHE A 136 12.88 -6.13 -8.80
CA PHE A 136 13.10 -6.21 -7.35
C PHE A 136 14.24 -5.31 -6.90
N ASP A 137 15.36 -5.26 -7.63
CA ASP A 137 16.50 -4.38 -7.34
C ASP A 137 16.08 -2.91 -7.30
N ALA A 138 15.22 -2.47 -8.21
CA ALA A 138 14.72 -1.10 -8.22
C ALA A 138 13.70 -0.84 -7.08
N PHE A 139 13.00 -1.87 -6.62
CA PHE A 139 11.88 -1.76 -5.68
C PHE A 139 12.37 -1.82 -4.23
N GLY A 140 12.59 -0.64 -3.64
CA GLY A 140 13.26 -0.43 -2.36
C GLY A 140 14.45 0.51 -2.50
N SER A 141 15.07 0.54 -3.68
CA SER A 141 16.20 1.42 -4.00
C SER A 141 15.82 2.70 -4.73
N GLU A 142 14.86 2.65 -5.66
CA GLU A 142 14.45 3.82 -6.45
C GLU A 142 13.05 4.32 -6.05
N TYR A 143 12.18 3.40 -5.66
CA TYR A 143 10.82 3.67 -5.21
C TYR A 143 10.37 2.57 -4.26
N VAL A 144 9.43 2.88 -3.35
CA VAL A 144 8.89 1.91 -2.38
C VAL A 144 7.45 1.52 -2.62
N CYS A 145 6.80 2.11 -3.63
CA CYS A 145 5.45 1.73 -4.00
C CYS A 145 5.28 1.69 -5.51
N ARG A 146 4.67 0.58 -5.97
CA ARG A 146 4.15 0.41 -7.33
C ARG A 146 2.63 0.35 -7.26
N VAL A 147 1.95 1.04 -8.16
CA VAL A 147 0.49 1.13 -8.19
C VAL A 147 -0.02 0.81 -9.59
N LEU A 148 -1.18 0.15 -9.67
CA LEU A 148 -1.79 -0.33 -10.92
C LEU A 148 -0.90 -1.33 -11.68
N GLY A 149 -1.38 -1.77 -12.83
CA GLY A 149 -0.71 -2.77 -13.66
C GLY A 149 -0.62 -4.14 -13.01
N GLU A 150 0.34 -4.94 -13.47
CA GLU A 150 0.56 -6.28 -12.91
C GLU A 150 1.36 -6.18 -11.59
N PRO A 151 0.96 -6.92 -10.54
CA PRO A 151 1.73 -6.99 -9.29
C PRO A 151 3.09 -7.65 -9.50
N LEU A 152 4.09 -7.22 -8.73
CA LEU A 152 5.37 -7.94 -8.59
C LEU A 152 5.26 -8.82 -7.35
N PHE A 153 5.01 -10.11 -7.56
CA PHE A 153 4.88 -11.10 -6.49
C PHE A 153 6.25 -11.66 -6.10
N ALA A 154 6.55 -11.64 -4.80
CA ALA A 154 7.77 -12.22 -4.23
C ALA A 154 7.70 -13.75 -4.17
N VAL A 155 6.50 -14.30 -3.98
CA VAL A 155 6.25 -15.73 -3.90
C VAL A 155 5.14 -16.11 -4.88
N ASP A 156 4.00 -16.61 -4.40
CA ASP A 156 2.89 -17.05 -5.24
C ASP A 156 1.97 -15.88 -5.62
N PRO A 157 1.33 -15.92 -6.81
CA PRO A 157 0.32 -14.94 -7.17
C PRO A 157 -0.84 -14.90 -6.18
N ILE A 158 -1.20 -13.68 -5.76
CA ILE A 158 -2.33 -13.45 -4.88
C ILE A 158 -3.55 -13.11 -5.73
N GLN A 159 -4.59 -13.93 -5.65
CA GLN A 159 -5.90 -13.63 -6.19
C GLN A 159 -6.92 -13.56 -5.04
N LYS A 160 -7.66 -12.45 -4.98
CA LYS A 160 -8.58 -12.18 -3.86
C LYS A 160 -10.02 -12.07 -4.32
N LYS A 161 -10.93 -12.57 -3.48
CA LYS A 161 -12.35 -12.30 -3.57
C LYS A 161 -12.78 -11.53 -2.33
N CYS A 162 -13.61 -10.51 -2.53
CA CYS A 162 -14.14 -9.74 -1.43
C CYS A 162 -15.08 -10.61 -0.59
N ASP A 163 -14.85 -10.68 0.72
CA ASP A 163 -15.71 -11.44 1.63
C ASP A 163 -17.17 -10.93 1.68
N GLY A 164 -17.40 -9.67 1.28
CA GLY A 164 -18.73 -9.05 1.26
C GLY A 164 -19.56 -9.38 0.02
N CYS A 165 -19.01 -9.18 -1.19
CA CYS A 165 -19.74 -9.36 -2.45
C CYS A 165 -19.30 -10.59 -3.26
N ASN A 166 -18.26 -11.31 -2.81
CA ASN A 166 -17.66 -12.48 -3.46
C ASN A 166 -17.14 -12.22 -4.90
N GLN A 167 -17.04 -10.95 -5.31
CA GLN A 167 -16.39 -10.55 -6.55
C GLN A 167 -14.88 -10.52 -6.37
N GLU A 168 -14.17 -10.71 -7.47
CA GLU A 168 -12.71 -10.52 -7.51
C GLU A 168 -12.35 -9.10 -7.10
N MET A 169 -11.35 -8.97 -6.23
CA MET A 169 -10.82 -7.67 -5.83
C MET A 169 -9.74 -7.25 -6.81
N GLU A 170 -9.71 -5.96 -7.11
CA GLU A 170 -8.72 -5.41 -8.03
C GLU A 170 -7.44 -5.13 -7.26
N TYR A 171 -6.30 -5.60 -7.80
CA TYR A 171 -5.00 -5.16 -7.31
C TYR A 171 -4.89 -3.64 -7.44
N LEU A 172 -4.44 -3.00 -6.37
CA LEU A 172 -4.24 -1.57 -6.31
C LEU A 172 -2.75 -1.22 -6.29
N ALA A 173 -2.00 -1.78 -5.34
CA ALA A 173 -0.59 -1.45 -5.16
C ALA A 173 0.18 -2.53 -4.41
N THR A 174 1.50 -2.49 -4.54
CA THR A 174 2.45 -3.16 -3.66
C THR A 174 3.34 -2.10 -3.03
N VAL A 175 3.64 -2.25 -1.73
CA VAL A 175 4.57 -1.41 -0.98
C VAL A 175 5.68 -2.28 -0.39
N CYS A 176 6.93 -1.83 -0.47
CA CYS A 176 8.07 -2.45 0.21
C CYS A 176 8.77 -1.46 1.16
N SER A 177 9.82 -1.93 1.83
CA SER A 177 10.75 -1.12 2.61
C SER A 177 11.69 -0.32 1.69
N GLU A 178 12.20 0.81 2.17
CA GLU A 178 13.46 1.35 1.64
C GLU A 178 14.60 0.37 1.96
N ASP A 179 15.54 0.21 1.03
CA ASP A 179 16.78 -0.52 1.24
C ASP A 179 17.69 0.21 2.23
N TYR A 180 18.63 -0.50 2.86
CA TYR A 180 19.54 0.11 3.84
C TYR A 180 20.40 1.26 3.29
N ASP A 181 20.73 1.20 2.00
CA ASP A 181 21.52 2.23 1.31
C ASP A 181 20.66 3.36 0.73
N SER A 182 19.33 3.25 0.86
CA SER A 182 18.35 4.16 0.31
C SER A 182 17.62 4.89 1.44
N VAL A 183 17.74 6.21 1.49
CA VAL A 183 17.07 7.02 2.52
C VAL A 183 16.33 8.18 1.87
N GLY A 184 15.05 8.31 2.22
CA GLY A 184 14.24 9.47 1.89
C GLY A 184 13.66 9.48 0.48
N LEU A 185 13.42 8.30 -0.09
CA LEU A 185 12.62 8.07 -1.29
C LEU A 185 11.20 8.59 -1.09
N VAL A 186 10.63 8.41 0.11
CA VAL A 186 9.30 8.95 0.46
C VAL A 186 9.35 10.29 1.18
N LYS A 187 10.37 10.54 2.01
CA LYS A 187 10.47 11.78 2.81
C LYS A 187 11.92 12.07 3.21
N GLU A 188 12.38 13.30 3.00
CA GLU A 188 13.70 13.73 3.46
C GLU A 188 13.84 13.57 4.99
N ASP A 189 15.00 13.09 5.44
CA ASP A 189 15.31 12.79 6.85
C ASP A 189 14.41 11.73 7.51
N PHE A 190 13.78 10.86 6.71
CA PHE A 190 12.99 9.75 7.20
C PHE A 190 13.37 8.47 6.44
N SER A 191 13.53 7.38 7.20
CA SER A 191 13.77 6.05 6.64
C SER A 191 12.51 5.21 6.83
N PHE A 192 11.91 4.77 5.73
CA PHE A 192 10.73 3.92 5.73
C PHE A 192 11.15 2.45 5.69
N GLN A 193 11.42 1.89 6.87
CA GLN A 193 11.88 0.52 7.01
C GLN A 193 10.85 -0.39 7.67
N ILE A 194 10.44 -1.45 6.96
CA ILE A 194 9.46 -2.46 7.43
C ILE A 194 9.98 -3.89 7.27
N GLY A 195 11.30 -4.03 7.10
CA GLY A 195 11.99 -5.31 6.82
C GLY A 195 11.79 -5.80 5.38
N GLU A 196 12.20 -7.04 5.12
CA GLU A 196 12.06 -7.72 3.83
C GLU A 196 10.60 -8.17 3.64
N SER A 197 9.73 -7.20 3.34
CA SER A 197 8.28 -7.41 3.25
C SER A 197 7.68 -6.62 2.10
N TYR A 198 6.79 -7.28 1.36
CA TYR A 198 6.00 -6.72 0.29
C TYR A 198 4.53 -6.78 0.71
N ILE A 199 3.92 -5.62 0.92
CA ILE A 199 2.52 -5.50 1.31
C ILE A 199 1.69 -5.24 0.06
N TYR A 200 0.82 -6.19 -0.28
CA TYR A 200 -0.08 -6.13 -1.43
C TYR A 200 -1.43 -5.60 -1.00
N PHE A 201 -1.92 -4.59 -1.72
CA PHE A 201 -3.19 -3.95 -1.48
C PHE A 201 -4.16 -4.32 -2.60
N HIS A 202 -5.31 -4.84 -2.21
CA HIS A 202 -6.42 -5.14 -3.11
C HIS A 202 -7.64 -4.33 -2.67
N PHE A 203 -8.40 -3.82 -3.63
CA PHE A 203 -9.55 -2.98 -3.37
C PHE A 203 -10.83 -3.53 -4.02
N CYS A 204 -11.90 -3.56 -3.25
CA CYS A 204 -13.24 -3.88 -3.73
C CYS A 204 -14.06 -2.59 -3.85
N LYS A 205 -14.19 -2.09 -5.08
CA LYS A 205 -14.98 -0.87 -5.37
C LYS A 205 -16.48 -0.99 -5.09
N ILE A 206 -17.02 -2.21 -5.02
CA ILE A 206 -18.45 -2.44 -4.71
C ILE A 206 -18.71 -2.27 -3.22
N CYS A 207 -17.81 -2.78 -2.37
CA CYS A 207 -17.98 -2.78 -0.92
C CYS A 207 -17.18 -1.67 -0.21
N ASN A 208 -16.35 -0.91 -0.93
CA ASN A 208 -15.35 0.00 -0.36
C ASN A 208 -14.46 -0.70 0.67
N VAL A 209 -14.02 -1.92 0.34
CA VAL A 209 -13.17 -2.73 1.22
C VAL A 209 -11.75 -2.74 0.68
N LEU A 210 -10.79 -2.38 1.52
CA LEU A 210 -9.37 -2.53 1.29
C LEU A 210 -8.89 -3.81 2.00
N GLU A 211 -8.13 -4.62 1.30
CA GLU A 211 -7.53 -5.82 1.87
C GLU A 211 -6.01 -5.80 1.66
N THR A 212 -5.28 -6.20 2.70
CA THR A 212 -3.83 -6.34 2.67
C THR A 212 -3.41 -7.79 2.87
N GLU A 213 -2.31 -8.16 2.23
CA GLU A 213 -1.57 -9.40 2.45
C GLU A 213 -0.08 -9.11 2.30
N THR A 214 0.74 -9.74 3.12
CA THR A 214 2.20 -9.54 3.10
C THR A 214 2.88 -10.82 2.61
N GLN A 215 3.85 -10.66 1.73
CA GLN A 215 4.83 -11.71 1.43
C GLN A 215 6.20 -11.23 1.92
N SER A 216 6.93 -12.13 2.56
CA SER A 216 8.31 -11.91 2.99
C SER A 216 9.18 -12.96 2.32
N THR A 217 10.42 -12.59 1.99
CA THR A 217 11.42 -13.46 1.36
C THR A 217 12.48 -13.91 2.36
#